data_AF-A0A1A7X5W2-F1
#
_entry.id   AF-A0A1A7X5W2-F1
#
_cell.length_a   1.000
_cell.length_b   1.000
_cell.length_c   1.000
_cell.angle_alpha   90.00
_cell.angle_beta   90.00
_cell.angle_gamma   90.00
#
_symmetry.space_group_name_H-M   'P 1'
#
loop_
_entity.id
_entity.type
_entity.pdbx_description
1 polymer ?
#
loop_
_entity_poly.entity_id
_entity_poly.type
_entity_poly.pdbx_seq_one_letter_code
_entity_poly.pdbx_strand_id
1 'polypeptide(L)'
;MRGIRWADFHCYQQARSVGLTSTYRAFLSSHLQDLATIVRKADRNDLPVVNLRGEVLFSSWASIISGNGGIFDPSTPIYSFDGRNVMTDSAWPEKLVWHGSSPAGVRLTSNYCEAWRTADVAVTGQAALLQTGLLLGQHARSCSNHYIVLCVENTYV
;
A
#
# COMPACT_ATOMS: atom_id res chain seq x y z
N MET A 1 -4.22 12.39 -4.59
CA MET A 1 -5.19 11.26 -4.56
C MET A 1 -6.65 11.70 -4.62
N ARG A 2 -7.07 12.89 -4.14
CA ARG A 2 -8.50 13.34 -4.12
C ARG A 2 -9.41 12.46 -3.26
N GLY A 3 -8.84 11.80 -2.25
CA GLY A 3 -9.53 10.88 -1.35
C GLY A 3 -9.47 9.41 -1.75
N ILE A 4 -9.83 8.52 -0.82
CA ILE A 4 -9.69 7.06 -0.98
C ILE A 4 -10.43 6.49 -2.19
N ARG A 5 -11.60 7.04 -2.54
CA ARG A 5 -12.39 6.56 -3.70
C ARG A 5 -11.64 6.69 -5.02
N TRP A 6 -10.87 7.76 -5.19
CA TRP A 6 -10.06 7.97 -6.38
C TRP A 6 -8.81 7.10 -6.39
N ALA A 7 -8.20 6.86 -5.22
CA ALA A 7 -7.10 5.89 -5.11
C ALA A 7 -7.58 4.47 -5.47
N ASP A 8 -8.72 4.04 -4.92
CA ASP A 8 -9.37 2.76 -5.27
C ASP A 8 -9.72 2.70 -6.77
N PHE A 9 -10.24 3.80 -7.34
CA PHE A 9 -10.55 3.88 -8.78
C PHE A 9 -9.30 3.73 -9.65
N HIS A 10 -8.17 4.32 -9.28
CA HIS A 10 -6.91 4.16 -10.02
C HIS A 10 -6.38 2.72 -9.94
N CYS A 11 -6.46 2.06 -8.78
CA CYS A 11 -6.12 0.64 -8.65
C CYS A 11 -6.99 -0.22 -9.58
N TYR A 12 -8.31 0.01 -9.59
CA TYR A 12 -9.23 -0.68 -10.48
C TYR A 12 -8.88 -0.44 -11.95
N GLN A 13 -8.70 0.82 -12.36
CA GLN A 13 -8.47 1.18 -13.76
C GLN A 13 -7.16 0.60 -14.29
N GLN A 14 -6.07 0.71 -13.52
CA GLN A 14 -4.75 0.22 -13.95
C GLN A 14 -4.67 -1.31 -13.96
N ALA A 15 -5.32 -1.99 -13.01
CA ALA A 15 -5.43 -3.45 -13.05
C ALA A 15 -6.15 -3.92 -14.33
N ARG A 16 -7.26 -3.26 -14.69
CA ARG A 16 -8.03 -3.59 -15.90
C ARG A 16 -7.28 -3.30 -17.18
N SER A 17 -6.47 -2.25 -17.24
CA SER A 17 -5.68 -1.94 -18.45
C SER A 17 -4.64 -3.01 -18.79
N VAL A 18 -4.28 -3.86 -17.84
CA VAL A 18 -3.35 -4.98 -18.03
C VAL A 18 -4.03 -6.35 -17.94
N GLY A 19 -5.37 -6.38 -18.04
CA GLY A 19 -6.15 -7.62 -18.13
C GLY A 19 -6.43 -8.33 -16.80
N LEU A 20 -6.07 -7.75 -15.64
CA LEU A 20 -6.36 -8.36 -14.35
C LEU A 20 -7.85 -8.21 -14.01
N THR A 21 -8.49 -9.31 -13.65
CA THR A 21 -9.93 -9.37 -13.43
C THR A 21 -10.36 -9.30 -11.96
N SER A 22 -9.42 -9.47 -11.04
CA SER A 22 -9.64 -9.39 -9.61
C SER A 22 -10.00 -7.99 -9.11
N THR A 23 -10.40 -7.90 -7.84
CA THR A 23 -10.77 -6.62 -7.22
C THR A 23 -9.56 -6.04 -6.49
N TYR A 24 -8.98 -4.98 -7.05
CA TYR A 24 -7.87 -4.25 -6.45
C TYR A 24 -8.36 -3.01 -5.71
N ARG A 25 -7.83 -2.81 -4.50
CA ARG A 25 -8.06 -1.63 -3.65
C ARG A 25 -6.74 -0.98 -3.26
N ALA A 26 -6.76 0.32 -3.00
CA ALA A 26 -5.58 1.04 -2.55
C ALA A 26 -5.15 0.55 -1.16
N PHE A 27 -3.85 0.27 -1.00
CA PHE A 27 -3.22 -0.12 0.27
C PHE A 27 -3.06 1.11 1.18
N LEU A 28 -4.19 1.63 1.67
CA LEU A 28 -4.24 2.87 2.46
C LEU A 28 -5.30 2.74 3.55
N SER A 29 -4.99 3.19 4.76
CA SER A 29 -6.03 3.54 5.73
C SER A 29 -6.83 4.76 5.24
N SER A 30 -8.10 4.87 5.60
CA SER A 30 -8.94 6.01 5.23
C SER A 30 -9.83 6.47 6.40
N HIS A 31 -10.74 7.41 6.16
CA HIS A 31 -11.59 7.99 7.21
C HIS A 31 -12.40 6.93 7.99
N LEU A 32 -12.95 5.93 7.29
CA LEU A 32 -13.84 4.91 7.86
C LEU A 32 -13.25 3.49 7.81
N GLN A 33 -12.01 3.33 7.34
CA GLN A 33 -11.44 2.01 7.13
C GLN A 33 -9.98 1.96 7.57
N ASP A 34 -9.68 0.99 8.42
CA ASP A 34 -8.31 0.60 8.75
C ASP A 34 -7.73 -0.25 7.63
N LEU A 35 -6.46 -0.01 7.29
CA LEU A 35 -5.72 -0.79 6.30
C LEU A 35 -5.86 -2.29 6.58
N ALA A 36 -5.73 -2.70 7.84
CA ALA A 36 -5.88 -4.09 8.29
C ALA A 36 -7.18 -4.79 7.84
N THR A 37 -8.21 -4.01 7.51
CA THR A 37 -9.53 -4.51 7.13
C THR A 37 -9.83 -4.50 5.64
N ILE A 38 -8.86 -4.11 4.79
CA ILE A 38 -9.04 -4.10 3.33
C ILE A 38 -9.28 -5.51 2.81
N VAL A 39 -8.42 -6.47 3.17
CA VAL A 39 -8.56 -7.88 2.80
C VAL A 39 -9.64 -8.55 3.65
N ARG A 40 -10.49 -9.37 3.00
CA ARG A 40 -11.55 -10.13 3.68
C ARG A 40 -10.98 -10.99 4.79
N LYS A 41 -11.70 -11.10 5.90
CA LYS A 41 -11.24 -11.83 7.10
C LYS A 41 -10.85 -13.29 6.80
N ALA A 42 -11.58 -13.97 5.92
CA ALA A 42 -11.32 -15.36 5.54
C ALA A 42 -9.97 -15.55 4.82
N ASP A 43 -9.52 -14.52 4.11
CA ASP A 43 -8.36 -14.59 3.23
C ASP A 43 -7.05 -14.18 3.94
N ARG A 44 -7.12 -13.80 5.23
CA ARG A 44 -6.00 -13.12 5.90
C ARG A 44 -4.85 -14.02 6.34
N ASN A 45 -5.14 -15.28 6.66
CA ASN A 45 -4.19 -16.16 7.35
C ASN A 45 -3.53 -17.16 6.39
N ASP A 46 -4.28 -17.65 5.41
CA ASP A 46 -3.91 -18.85 4.65
C ASP A 46 -3.43 -18.56 3.22
N LEU A 47 -3.54 -17.30 2.77
CA LEU A 47 -3.12 -16.89 1.42
C LEU A 47 -1.85 -16.03 1.47
N PRO A 48 -0.79 -16.41 0.73
CA PRO A 48 0.41 -15.60 0.63
C PRO A 48 0.13 -14.32 -0.16
N VAL A 49 0.82 -13.24 0.21
CA VAL A 49 0.78 -11.98 -0.55
C VAL A 49 1.96 -12.01 -1.52
N VAL A 50 1.64 -11.98 -2.81
CA VAL A 50 2.61 -12.07 -3.92
C VAL A 50 2.69 -10.75 -4.70
N ASN A 51 3.79 -10.55 -5.41
CA ASN A 51 3.90 -9.47 -6.39
C ASN A 51 3.22 -9.85 -7.73
N LEU A 52 3.27 -8.95 -8.73
CA LEU A 52 2.66 -9.15 -10.05
C LEU A 52 3.16 -10.40 -10.81
N ARG A 53 4.33 -10.93 -10.46
CA ARG A 53 4.93 -12.13 -11.08
C ARG A 53 4.74 -13.39 -10.25
N GLY A 54 3.96 -13.34 -9.18
CA GLY A 54 3.72 -14.50 -8.30
C GLY A 54 4.84 -14.77 -7.29
N GLU A 55 5.83 -13.89 -7.17
CA GLU A 55 6.89 -14.03 -6.17
C GLU A 55 6.35 -13.61 -4.80
N VAL A 56 6.60 -14.42 -3.77
CA VAL A 56 6.06 -14.19 -2.41
C VAL A 56 6.74 -12.99 -1.75
N LEU A 57 5.94 -12.03 -1.30
CA LEU A 57 6.36 -10.89 -0.48
C LEU A 57 6.11 -11.14 1.00
N PHE A 58 4.96 -11.72 1.34
CA PHE A 58 4.56 -12.02 2.72
C PHE A 58 3.89 -13.39 2.80
N SER A 59 4.08 -14.08 3.92
CA SER A 59 3.44 -15.37 4.15
C SER A 59 1.91 -15.27 4.26
N SER A 60 1.39 -14.15 4.75
CA SER A 60 -0.04 -13.87 4.77
C SER A 60 -0.35 -12.38 4.95
N TRP A 61 -1.61 -11.98 4.77
CA TRP A 61 -2.02 -10.61 5.11
C TRP A 61 -1.83 -10.33 6.61
N ALA A 62 -2.11 -11.31 7.47
CA ALA A 62 -1.94 -11.19 8.92
C ALA A 62 -0.49 -10.93 9.32
N SER A 63 0.50 -11.44 8.58
CA SER A 63 1.91 -11.16 8.86
C SER A 63 2.27 -9.69 8.63
N ILE A 64 1.66 -9.03 7.64
CA ILE A 64 1.86 -7.60 7.36
C ILE A 64 1.41 -6.74 8.54
N ILE A 65 0.23 -7.06 9.10
CA ILE A 65 -0.44 -6.26 10.15
C ILE A 65 -0.21 -6.80 11.57
N SER A 66 0.82 -7.63 11.76
CA SER A 66 1.15 -8.25 13.05
C SER A 66 1.69 -7.27 14.09
N GLY A 67 1.98 -6.03 13.70
CA GLY A 67 2.63 -5.02 14.54
C GLY A 67 4.15 -4.95 14.38
N ASN A 68 4.77 -5.87 13.63
CA ASN A 68 6.20 -5.88 13.35
C ASN A 68 6.65 -4.88 12.25
N GLY A 69 5.71 -4.09 11.71
CA GLY A 69 5.99 -3.14 10.62
C GLY A 69 5.92 -3.74 9.22
N GLY A 70 5.39 -4.95 9.06
CA GLY A 70 5.27 -5.62 7.76
C GLY A 70 6.63 -5.94 7.18
N ILE A 71 7.41 -6.76 7.89
CA ILE A 71 8.75 -7.18 7.47
C ILE A 71 8.67 -7.99 6.18
N PHE A 72 9.45 -7.60 5.17
CA PHE A 72 9.64 -8.34 3.92
C PHE A 72 11.10 -8.29 3.46
N ASP A 73 11.46 -9.16 2.52
CA ASP A 73 12.77 -9.12 1.87
C ASP A 73 12.78 -8.00 0.81
N PRO A 74 13.57 -6.92 1.00
CA PRO A 74 13.64 -5.82 0.05
C PRO A 74 14.32 -6.20 -1.28
N SER A 75 14.94 -7.39 -1.37
CA SER A 75 15.47 -7.91 -2.64
C SER A 75 14.38 -8.46 -3.56
N THR A 76 13.21 -8.84 -3.01
CA THR A 76 12.05 -9.26 -3.81
C THR A 76 11.41 -8.04 -4.48
N PRO A 77 11.31 -8.01 -5.82
CA PRO A 77 10.75 -6.86 -6.54
C PRO A 77 9.29 -6.58 -6.19
N ILE A 78 8.93 -5.30 -6.19
CA ILE A 78 7.53 -4.86 -6.21
C ILE A 78 7.28 -4.24 -7.59
N TYR A 79 6.31 -4.76 -8.32
CA TYR A 79 6.01 -4.30 -9.68
C TYR A 79 4.79 -3.38 -9.69
N SER A 80 4.89 -2.32 -10.48
CA SER A 80 3.73 -1.57 -10.95
C SER A 80 2.95 -2.39 -11.99
N PHE A 81 1.70 -2.00 -12.26
CA PHE A 81 0.83 -2.76 -13.18
C PHE A 81 1.41 -2.91 -14.60
N ASP A 82 2.17 -1.92 -15.07
CA ASP A 82 2.85 -1.96 -16.38
C ASP A 82 4.15 -2.79 -16.37
N GLY A 83 4.48 -3.44 -15.25
CA GLY A 83 5.58 -4.40 -15.14
C GLY A 83 6.92 -3.81 -14.71
N ARG A 84 6.99 -2.51 -14.38
CA ARG A 84 8.23 -1.87 -13.90
C ARG A 84 8.47 -2.14 -12.42
N ASN A 85 9.71 -2.47 -12.06
CA ASN A 85 10.13 -2.69 -10.68
C ASN A 85 10.28 -1.34 -9.95
N VAL A 86 9.37 -1.03 -9.03
CA VAL A 86 9.35 0.27 -8.32
C VAL A 86 10.60 0.48 -7.47
N MET A 87 11.27 -0.58 -7.04
CA MET A 87 12.47 -0.52 -6.21
C MET A 87 13.68 0.04 -6.96
N THR A 88 13.74 -0.16 -8.28
CA THR A 88 14.91 0.20 -9.10
C THR A 88 14.60 1.22 -10.20
N ASP A 89 13.36 1.30 -10.66
CA ASP A 89 12.95 2.19 -11.76
C ASP A 89 13.04 3.68 -11.36
N SER A 90 13.57 4.51 -12.25
CA SER A 90 13.82 5.93 -11.99
C SER A 90 12.55 6.79 -11.95
N ALA A 91 11.39 6.28 -12.42
CA ALA A 91 10.13 6.99 -12.34
C ALA A 91 9.66 7.22 -10.89
N TRP A 92 10.17 6.43 -9.93
CA TRP A 92 9.96 6.63 -8.49
C TRP A 92 11.29 6.97 -7.83
N PRO A 93 11.73 8.24 -7.82
CA PRO A 93 13.02 8.59 -7.23
C PRO A 93 13.06 8.32 -5.72
N GLU A 94 11.95 8.57 -5.03
CA GLU A 94 11.76 8.27 -3.62
C GLU A 94 11.02 6.94 -3.47
N LYS A 95 11.68 5.94 -2.88
CA LYS A 95 11.15 4.58 -2.69
C LYS A 95 10.28 4.47 -1.43
N LEU A 96 9.45 5.47 -1.22
CA LEU A 96 8.49 5.50 -0.11
C LEU A 96 7.12 5.07 -0.61
N VAL A 97 6.36 4.41 0.26
CA VAL A 97 4.97 4.01 0.05
C VAL A 97 4.08 4.73 1.04
N TRP A 98 3.01 5.37 0.57
CA TRP A 98 1.95 5.87 1.43
C TRP A 98 1.12 4.73 2.02
N HIS A 99 0.77 4.79 3.32
CA HIS A 99 -0.15 3.83 3.95
C HIS A 99 -1.11 4.48 4.97
N GLY A 100 -0.67 5.52 5.71
CA GLY A 100 -1.54 6.24 6.66
C GLY A 100 -1.97 5.42 7.88
N SER A 101 -1.16 4.43 8.28
CA SER A 101 -1.51 3.42 9.28
C SER A 101 -0.41 3.19 10.31
N SER A 102 -0.76 2.70 11.49
CA SER A 102 0.18 2.15 12.46
C SER A 102 0.79 0.83 11.94
N PRO A 103 1.81 0.26 12.63
CA PRO A 103 2.36 -1.05 12.28
C PRO A 103 1.35 -2.21 12.36
N ALA A 104 0.24 -2.03 13.08
CA ALA A 104 -0.87 -2.99 13.15
C ALA A 104 -1.96 -2.72 12.08
N GLY A 105 -1.72 -1.82 11.14
CA GLY A 105 -2.67 -1.46 10.09
C GLY A 105 -3.87 -0.64 10.56
N VAL A 106 -3.82 -0.03 11.74
CA VAL A 106 -4.87 0.85 12.27
C VAL A 106 -4.69 2.26 11.71
N ARG A 107 -5.77 2.93 11.27
CA ARG A 107 -5.69 4.28 10.70
C ARG A 107 -5.11 5.31 11.69
N LEU A 108 -4.22 6.16 11.19
CA LEU A 108 -3.69 7.30 11.92
C LEU A 108 -4.37 8.58 11.42
N THR A 109 -5.41 9.03 12.12
CA THR A 109 -6.22 10.18 11.67
C THR A 109 -5.45 11.49 11.58
N SER A 110 -4.34 11.62 12.31
CA SER A 110 -3.41 12.75 12.22
C SER A 110 -2.39 12.62 11.06
N ASN A 111 -2.21 11.42 10.49
CA ASN A 111 -1.14 11.12 9.52
C ASN A 111 -1.66 10.34 8.31
N TYR A 112 -2.71 10.85 7.68
CA TYR A 112 -3.27 10.27 6.45
C TYR A 112 -3.73 11.33 5.45
N CYS A 113 -3.08 12.51 5.44
CA CYS A 113 -3.36 13.60 4.51
C CYS A 113 -4.85 13.99 4.43
N GLU A 114 -5.49 14.15 5.60
CA GLU A 114 -6.94 14.43 5.72
C GLU A 114 -7.81 13.45 4.92
N ALA A 115 -7.53 12.16 5.09
CA ALA A 115 -8.09 11.06 4.30
C ALA A 115 -7.76 11.19 2.79
N TRP A 116 -6.50 11.52 2.50
CA TRP A 116 -5.90 11.64 1.16
C TRP A 116 -6.49 12.74 0.27
N ARG A 117 -7.06 13.78 0.89
CA ARG A 117 -7.74 14.88 0.20
C ARG A 117 -6.88 16.12 0.00
N THR A 118 -5.80 16.26 0.77
CA THR A 118 -4.90 17.40 0.67
C THR A 118 -3.50 17.00 0.20
N ALA A 119 -2.82 17.97 -0.40
CA ALA A 119 -1.40 17.93 -0.74
C ALA A 119 -0.66 19.12 -0.10
N ASP A 120 -1.24 19.69 0.96
CA ASP A 120 -0.65 20.81 1.71
C ASP A 120 0.68 20.40 2.35
N VAL A 121 1.66 21.31 2.31
CA VAL A 121 3.00 21.10 2.84
C VAL A 121 3.00 20.91 4.37
N ALA A 122 2.07 21.57 5.08
CA ALA A 122 1.97 21.55 6.53
C ALA A 122 1.25 20.29 7.06
N VAL A 123 0.55 19.56 6.20
CA VAL A 123 -0.16 18.34 6.57
C VAL A 123 0.73 17.13 6.32
N THR A 124 0.65 16.15 7.22
CA THR A 124 1.45 14.93 7.13
C THR A 124 0.63 13.68 6.81
N GLY A 125 1.30 12.74 6.15
CA GLY A 125 0.86 11.38 5.93
C GLY A 125 1.89 10.40 6.51
N GLN A 126 1.45 9.17 6.77
CA GLN A 126 2.34 8.07 7.15
C GLN A 126 2.81 7.32 5.91
N ALA A 127 4.12 7.23 5.74
CA ALA A 127 4.79 6.49 4.68
C ALA A 127 5.86 5.53 5.21
N ALA A 128 6.22 4.55 4.39
CA ALA A 128 7.22 3.52 4.67
C ALA A 128 8.35 3.54 3.64
N LEU A 129 9.62 3.52 4.07
CA LEU A 129 10.78 3.46 3.17
C LEU A 129 11.08 1.99 2.82
N LEU A 130 10.84 1.60 1.56
CA LEU A 130 10.88 0.19 1.16
C LEU A 130 12.25 -0.48 1.35
N GLN A 131 13.36 0.27 1.22
CA GLN A 131 14.71 -0.29 1.43
C GLN A 131 14.97 -0.76 2.86
N THR A 132 14.15 -0.33 3.83
CA THR A 132 14.24 -0.81 5.22
C THR A 132 13.66 -2.21 5.41
N GLY A 133 12.97 -2.76 4.40
CA GLY A 133 12.26 -4.03 4.52
C GLY A 133 11.00 -3.95 5.39
N LEU A 134 10.49 -2.74 5.69
CA LEU A 134 9.28 -2.53 6.48
C LEU A 134 8.20 -1.86 5.61
N LEU A 135 7.13 -2.59 5.29
CA LEU A 135 6.02 -2.07 4.48
C LEU A 135 5.11 -1.10 5.24
N LEU A 136 5.09 -1.20 6.57
CA LEU A 136 4.38 -0.30 7.49
C LEU A 136 5.37 0.43 8.40
N GLY A 137 6.58 0.71 7.90
CA GLY A 137 7.55 1.59 8.56
C GLY A 137 6.94 2.97 8.86
N GLN A 138 7.35 3.60 9.96
CA GLN A 138 6.68 4.80 10.46
C GLN A 138 7.47 6.07 10.12
N HIS A 139 7.31 6.59 8.89
CA HIS A 139 7.85 7.89 8.49
C HIS A 139 6.75 8.91 8.20
N ALA A 140 6.62 9.92 9.08
CA ALA A 140 5.76 11.06 8.81
C ALA A 140 6.39 11.91 7.69
N ARG A 141 5.60 12.20 6.66
CA ARG A 141 6.04 12.94 5.48
C ARG A 141 4.99 13.95 5.07
N SER A 142 5.44 15.05 4.49
CA SER A 142 4.55 16.09 3.96
C SER A 142 3.67 15.54 2.85
N CYS A 143 2.38 15.90 2.85
CA CYS A 143 1.42 15.46 1.86
C CYS A 143 1.65 16.06 0.47
N SER A 144 2.52 17.08 0.36
CA SER A 144 2.99 17.60 -0.93
C SER A 144 3.94 16.65 -1.67
N ASN A 145 4.44 15.60 -1.01
CA ASN A 145 5.37 14.65 -1.61
C ASN A 145 4.66 13.62 -2.51
N HIS A 146 5.37 13.17 -3.55
CA HIS A 146 4.87 12.16 -4.48
C HIS A 146 5.53 10.80 -4.20
N TYR A 147 4.76 9.88 -3.61
CA TYR A 147 5.21 8.54 -3.26
C TYR A 147 4.37 7.46 -3.90
N ILE A 148 4.89 6.23 -3.83
CA ILE A 148 4.25 5.03 -4.33
C ILE A 148 2.94 4.81 -3.58
N VAL A 149 1.90 4.40 -4.30
CA VAL A 149 0.65 3.87 -3.74
C VAL A 149 0.53 2.44 -4.21
N LEU A 150 0.45 1.51 -3.28
CA LEU A 150 0.26 0.10 -3.61
C LEU A 150 -1.22 -0.22 -3.76
N CYS A 151 -1.51 -1.27 -4.52
CA CYS A 151 -2.83 -1.83 -4.68
C CYS A 151 -2.80 -3.29 -4.23
N VAL A 152 -3.81 -3.72 -3.48
CA VAL A 152 -3.95 -5.08 -2.98
C VAL A 152 -5.23 -5.70 -3.51
N GLU A 153 -5.15 -6.97 -3.90
CA GLU A 153 -6.32 -7.78 -4.19
C GLU A 153 -7.07 -8.05 -2.87
N ASN A 154 -8.32 -7.61 -2.77
CA ASN A 154 -9.03 -7.62 -1.49
C ASN A 154 -9.88 -8.88 -1.25
N THR A 155 -10.02 -9.72 -2.27
CA THR A 155 -10.79 -10.97 -2.25
C THR A 155 -10.14 -11.97 -3.18
N TYR A 156 -9.95 -13.19 -2.72
CA TYR A 156 -9.70 -14.33 -3.61
C TYR A 156 -11.05 -14.90 -4.09
N VAL A 157 -11.15 -15.28 -5.37
CA VAL A 157 -12.37 -15.90 -5.97
C VAL A 157 -12.19 -17.41 -6.04
#